data_AF-A0A2V7I4R6-F1
#
_entry.id   AF-A0A2V7I4R6-F1
#
_cell.length_a   1.000
_cell.length_b   1.000
_cell.length_c   1.000
_cell.angle_alpha   90.00
_cell.angle_beta   90.00
_cell.angle_gamma   90.00
#
_symmetry.space_group_name_H-M   'P 1'
#
loop_
_entity.id
_entity.type
_entity.pdbx_description
1 polymer ?
#
loop_
_entity_poly.entity_id
_entity_poly.type
_entity_poly.pdbx_seq_one_letter_code
_entity_poly.pdbx_strand_id
1 'polypeptide(L)'
;MQGYARRVNPLLGDLLDPMQYYWVTAQAEYSTDLVFKSRAQLRDLVPRLLEHSTRSFTAQDVLAFLGRKLHGQFQGEVLTDLRAQELKGRLLGHRVKHRMKQNWIKMYDKAGLVLRIETVINAPEEFRVRRRVRRRGCRKTEWVPLRKGVVYLFRYREICLQSNSRYLAALAQVDDPTPALRGLDSITVPKTPANGRPVKAFNPVARLDSQLFGALMSGEHALHGFTNRDLRDKLQRTRVHLSDQPKTQSAQVSRLLHRLHVYGLVAKIPRSRRWRVSASGYRIMSASLQLRELHFPSLHADAAKAA
;
A
#
# COMPACT_ATOMS: atom_id res chain seq x y z
N MET A 1 18.04 -40.68 -3.61
CA MET A 1 18.61 -39.79 -2.57
C MET A 1 19.78 -40.41 -1.79
N GLN A 2 19.84 -41.73 -1.57
CA GLN A 2 21.00 -42.37 -0.90
C GLN A 2 22.33 -42.22 -1.68
N GLY A 3 22.31 -42.31 -3.01
CA GLY A 3 23.51 -42.07 -3.84
C GLY A 3 24.07 -40.65 -3.68
N TYR A 4 23.21 -39.65 -3.52
CA TYR A 4 23.64 -38.28 -3.20
C TYR A 4 24.21 -38.16 -1.79
N ALA A 5 23.64 -38.86 -0.81
CA ALA A 5 24.14 -38.85 0.57
C ALA A 5 25.60 -39.32 0.65
N ARG A 6 25.94 -40.42 -0.04
CA ARG A 6 27.34 -40.93 -0.09
C ARG A 6 28.30 -39.99 -0.82
N ARG A 7 27.82 -39.20 -1.79
CA ARG A 7 28.64 -38.21 -2.51
C ARG A 7 28.98 -36.98 -1.68
N VAL A 8 28.08 -36.56 -0.80
CA VAL A 8 28.21 -35.30 -0.03
C VAL A 8 28.60 -35.52 1.42
N ASN A 9 28.51 -36.76 1.91
CA ASN A 9 28.96 -37.15 3.24
C ASN A 9 29.96 -38.32 3.11
N PRO A 10 31.26 -38.05 2.98
CA PRO A 10 32.28 -39.08 2.83
C PRO A 10 32.32 -40.03 4.05
N LEU A 11 31.86 -39.57 5.22
CA LEU A 11 31.85 -40.36 6.45
C LEU A 11 30.86 -41.54 6.42
N LEU A 12 29.95 -41.60 5.44
CA LEU A 12 29.03 -42.73 5.24
C LEU A 12 29.69 -43.96 4.61
N GLY A 13 30.94 -43.84 4.15
CA GLY A 13 31.73 -44.96 3.63
C GLY A 13 32.66 -45.60 4.67
N ASP A 14 32.78 -45.02 5.87
CA ASP A 14 33.69 -45.46 6.92
C ASP A 14 33.03 -45.43 8.32
N LEU A 15 33.06 -44.28 9.02
CA LEU A 15 32.70 -44.10 10.41
C LEU A 15 31.20 -44.20 10.67
N LEU A 16 30.39 -43.77 9.70
CA LEU A 16 28.92 -43.73 9.79
C LEU A 16 28.25 -44.81 8.91
N ASP A 17 29.01 -45.79 8.41
CA ASP A 17 28.48 -46.90 7.58
C ASP A 17 27.26 -47.62 8.19
N PRO A 18 27.19 -47.92 9.51
CA PRO A 18 26.01 -48.57 10.08
C PRO A 18 24.80 -47.63 10.22
N MET A 19 24.95 -46.33 9.98
CA MET A 19 23.88 -45.35 10.18
C MET A 19 23.02 -45.15 8.92
N GLN A 20 21.72 -44.96 9.14
CA GLN A 20 20.80 -44.63 8.06
C GLN A 20 20.75 -43.12 7.82
N TYR A 21 21.12 -42.69 6.62
CA TYR A 21 21.02 -41.28 6.23
C TYR A 21 19.60 -40.92 5.78
N TYR A 22 18.99 -39.93 6.44
CA TYR A 22 17.66 -39.42 6.09
C TYR A 22 17.69 -37.92 5.84
N TRP A 23 17.18 -37.51 4.68
CA TRP A 23 17.11 -36.11 4.28
C TRP A 23 15.99 -35.38 5.02
N VAL A 24 16.34 -34.22 5.58
CA VAL A 24 15.40 -33.36 6.29
C VAL A 24 15.41 -31.95 5.71
N THR A 25 14.25 -31.30 5.76
CA THR A 25 14.06 -29.89 5.50
C THR A 25 14.43 -29.11 6.74
N ALA A 26 15.71 -28.69 6.82
CA ALA A 26 16.21 -27.88 7.94
C ALA A 26 15.50 -26.51 8.01
N GLN A 27 15.34 -25.86 6.85
CA GLN A 27 14.63 -24.61 6.63
C GLN A 27 13.92 -24.70 5.27
N ALA A 28 12.71 -24.17 5.18
CA ALA A 28 11.99 -24.01 3.92
C ALA A 28 11.64 -22.54 3.72
N GLU A 29 11.98 -21.99 2.56
CA GLU A 29 11.60 -20.64 2.14
C GLU A 29 10.71 -20.73 0.89
N TYR A 30 9.63 -19.95 0.86
CA TYR A 30 8.73 -19.91 -0.29
C TYR A 30 8.29 -18.46 -0.56
N SER A 31 8.65 -17.97 -1.74
CA SER A 31 8.40 -16.59 -2.18
C SER A 31 7.19 -16.50 -3.09
N THR A 32 6.40 -15.44 -2.91
CA THR A 32 5.41 -14.95 -3.86
C THR A 32 5.83 -13.56 -4.32
N ASP A 33 6.05 -13.42 -5.63
CA ASP A 33 6.59 -12.21 -6.24
C ASP A 33 5.50 -11.43 -6.96
N LEU A 34 5.34 -10.16 -6.60
CA LEU A 34 4.54 -9.19 -7.36
C LEU A 34 5.48 -8.35 -8.22
N VAL A 35 5.35 -8.45 -9.54
CA VAL A 35 6.19 -7.75 -10.50
C VAL A 35 5.49 -6.46 -10.96
N PHE A 36 6.17 -5.32 -10.78
CA PHE A 36 5.65 -4.01 -11.13
C PHE A 36 6.12 -3.59 -12.53
N LYS A 37 5.26 -2.89 -13.26
CA LYS A 37 5.59 -2.34 -14.60
C LYS A 37 6.60 -1.19 -14.53
N SER A 38 6.70 -0.52 -13.38
CA SER A 38 7.55 0.64 -13.19
C SER A 38 8.16 0.65 -11.79
N ARG A 39 9.46 0.99 -11.74
CA ARG A 39 10.18 1.22 -10.48
C ARG A 39 9.57 2.33 -9.64
N ALA A 40 9.03 3.37 -10.28
CA ALA A 40 8.40 4.49 -9.59
C ALA A 40 7.12 4.04 -8.86
N GLN A 41 6.34 3.13 -9.45
CA GLN A 41 5.14 2.60 -8.79
C GLN A 41 5.49 1.85 -7.52
N LEU A 42 6.51 0.98 -7.56
CA LEU A 42 6.93 0.23 -6.38
C LEU A 42 7.53 1.17 -5.32
N ARG A 43 8.40 2.09 -5.72
CA ARG A 43 9.03 3.07 -4.81
C ARG A 43 8.01 3.92 -4.05
N ASP A 44 6.92 4.33 -4.69
CA ASP A 44 5.89 5.14 -4.04
C ASP A 44 5.01 4.31 -3.08
N LEU A 45 4.83 3.02 -3.38
CA LEU A 45 3.96 2.10 -2.62
C LEU A 45 4.65 1.45 -1.42
N VAL A 46 5.91 1.05 -1.55
CA VAL A 46 6.64 0.26 -0.54
C VAL A 46 6.69 0.94 0.84
N PRO A 47 7.04 2.23 0.98
CA PRO A 47 7.09 2.88 2.29
C PRO A 47 5.77 2.78 3.05
N ARG A 48 4.64 2.84 2.34
CA ARG A 48 3.30 2.80 2.94
C ARG A 48 2.87 1.41 3.33
N LEU A 49 3.16 0.42 2.49
CA LEU A 49 2.92 -0.97 2.86
C LEU A 49 3.74 -1.35 4.10
N LEU A 50 4.95 -0.82 4.22
CA LEU A 50 5.80 -1.05 5.39
C LEU A 50 5.29 -0.34 6.64
N GLU A 51 4.92 0.94 6.52
CA GLU A 51 4.32 1.71 7.61
C GLU A 51 3.03 1.05 8.11
N HIS A 52 2.13 0.69 7.19
CA HIS A 52 0.90 -0.03 7.50
C HIS A 52 1.18 -1.38 8.17
N SER A 53 2.05 -2.21 7.56
CA SER A 53 2.37 -3.52 8.14
C SER A 53 2.97 -3.43 9.54
N THR A 54 3.68 -2.35 9.85
CA THR A 54 4.33 -2.15 11.14
C THR A 54 3.37 -1.58 12.19
N ARG A 55 2.48 -0.67 11.79
CA ARG A 55 1.54 0.01 12.71
C ARG A 55 0.21 -0.70 12.88
N SER A 56 -0.27 -1.39 11.85
CA SER A 56 -1.63 -1.92 11.79
C SER A 56 -1.72 -3.42 12.07
N PHE A 57 -0.67 -4.19 11.79
CA PHE A 57 -0.71 -5.63 12.06
C PHE A 57 -0.35 -5.92 13.52
N THR A 58 -1.29 -6.53 14.22
CA THR A 58 -1.15 -6.97 15.60
C THR A 58 -0.51 -8.35 15.67
N ALA A 59 -0.15 -8.80 16.88
CA ALA A 59 0.31 -10.16 17.09
C ALA A 59 -0.73 -11.22 16.65
N GLN A 60 -2.02 -10.91 16.80
CA GLN A 60 -3.11 -11.78 16.33
C GLN A 60 -3.09 -11.94 14.81
N ASP A 61 -2.84 -10.86 14.07
CA ASP A 61 -2.75 -10.87 12.62
C ASP A 61 -1.54 -11.70 12.16
N VAL A 62 -0.38 -11.50 12.80
CA VAL A 62 0.83 -12.27 12.49
C VAL A 62 0.62 -13.78 12.71
N LEU A 63 -0.05 -14.17 13.79
CA LEU A 63 -0.44 -15.56 14.02
C LEU A 63 -1.40 -16.06 12.93
N ALA A 64 -2.42 -15.27 12.58
CA ALA A 64 -3.37 -15.60 11.53
C ALA A 64 -2.68 -15.79 10.17
N PHE A 65 -1.72 -14.93 9.82
CA PHE A 65 -0.92 -15.08 8.60
C PHE A 65 -0.20 -16.42 8.59
N LEU A 66 0.37 -16.86 9.71
CA LEU A 66 1.03 -18.16 9.85
C LEU A 66 0.06 -19.31 10.19
N GLY A 67 -1.24 -19.15 9.97
CA GLY A 67 -2.24 -20.22 10.12
C GLY A 67 -2.45 -20.66 11.58
N ARG A 68 -2.14 -19.80 12.54
CA ARG A 68 -2.38 -19.97 13.97
C ARG A 68 -3.53 -19.06 14.43
N LYS A 69 -4.20 -19.48 15.50
CA LYS A 69 -5.13 -18.63 16.25
C LYS A 69 -4.44 -18.19 17.54
N LEU A 70 -4.60 -16.93 17.93
CA LEU A 70 -4.20 -16.46 19.25
C LEU A 70 -5.08 -17.18 20.28
N HIS A 71 -4.46 -17.86 21.24
CA HIS A 71 -5.14 -18.51 22.35
C HIS A 71 -4.41 -18.15 23.65
N GLY A 72 -5.11 -18.06 24.78
CA GLY A 72 -4.53 -17.61 26.06
C GLY A 72 -3.32 -18.43 26.55
N GLN A 73 -3.14 -19.65 26.04
CA GLN A 73 -1.98 -20.52 26.32
C GLN A 73 -0.82 -20.37 25.33
N PHE A 74 -0.81 -19.36 24.46
CA PHE A 74 0.28 -19.18 23.50
C PHE A 74 1.55 -18.67 24.20
N GLN A 75 2.51 -19.56 24.46
CA GLN A 75 3.80 -19.24 25.09
C GLN A 75 4.90 -18.94 24.06
N GLY A 76 4.61 -18.07 23.08
CA GLY A 76 5.55 -17.71 22.03
C GLY A 76 5.70 -16.21 21.87
N GLU A 77 6.85 -15.80 21.37
CA GLU A 77 7.10 -14.40 21.03
C GLU A 77 6.64 -14.11 19.59
N VAL A 78 5.97 -12.97 19.42
CA VAL A 78 5.66 -12.39 18.12
C VAL A 78 6.38 -11.06 18.00
N LEU A 79 7.23 -10.92 16.99
CA LEU A 79 8.06 -9.73 16.76
C LEU A 79 7.84 -9.20 15.35
N THR A 80 7.85 -7.87 15.22
CA THR A 80 7.86 -7.19 13.92
C THR A 80 9.13 -6.35 13.83
N ASP A 81 10.03 -6.73 12.93
CA ASP A 81 11.27 -5.99 12.64
C ASP A 81 11.10 -5.17 11.36
N LEU A 82 11.20 -3.84 11.47
CA LEU A 82 11.39 -2.96 10.33
C LEU A 82 12.88 -2.67 10.15
N ARG A 83 13.44 -2.99 8.98
CA ARG A 83 14.79 -2.55 8.60
C ARG A 83 14.70 -1.61 7.41
N ALA A 84 15.14 -0.37 7.63
CA ALA A 84 15.53 0.58 6.60
C ALA A 84 17.04 0.75 6.71
N GLN A 85 17.80 0.42 5.67
CA GLN A 85 19.25 0.58 5.70
C GLN A 85 19.70 1.23 4.40
N GLU A 86 20.02 2.52 4.49
CA GLU A 86 20.76 3.23 3.45
C GLU A 86 22.26 3.02 3.72
N LEU A 87 22.95 2.33 2.82
CA LEU A 87 24.41 2.22 2.86
C LEU A 87 24.99 2.62 1.50
N LYS A 88 25.75 3.72 1.48
CA LYS A 88 26.67 4.10 0.39
C LYS A 88 26.06 4.01 -1.02
N GLY A 89 24.93 4.67 -1.26
CA GLY A 89 24.39 4.86 -2.62
C GLY A 89 23.78 3.61 -3.28
N ARG A 90 23.64 2.48 -2.57
CA ARG A 90 22.85 1.32 -3.02
C ARG A 90 21.56 1.24 -2.21
N LEU A 91 20.43 1.30 -2.90
CA LEU A 91 19.08 1.07 -2.36
C LEU A 91 18.96 -0.40 -1.93
N LEU A 92 19.38 -0.74 -0.71
CA LEU A 92 18.98 -2.00 -0.11
C LEU A 92 17.54 -1.83 0.37
N GLY A 93 16.65 -2.50 -0.34
CA GLY A 93 15.20 -2.39 -0.18
C GLY A 93 14.76 -2.47 1.28
N HIS A 94 13.76 -1.67 1.61
CA HIS A 94 13.14 -1.68 2.92
C HIS A 94 12.45 -3.04 3.15
N ARG A 95 12.56 -3.57 4.38
CA ARG A 95 11.98 -4.86 4.76
C ARG A 95 11.20 -4.78 6.06
N VAL A 96 10.02 -5.36 6.07
CA VAL A 96 9.32 -5.77 7.29
C VAL A 96 9.42 -7.29 7.45
N LYS A 97 9.66 -7.75 8.67
CA LYS A 97 9.69 -9.17 9.02
C LYS A 97 8.82 -9.40 10.25
N HIS A 98 7.79 -10.23 10.11
CA HIS A 98 6.96 -10.69 11.20
C HIS A 98 7.39 -12.10 11.60
N ARG A 99 7.80 -12.27 12.85
CA ARG A 99 8.33 -13.53 13.40
C ARG A 99 7.34 -14.09 14.42
N MET A 100 7.09 -15.39 14.32
CA MET A 100 6.37 -16.20 15.32
C MET A 100 7.29 -17.35 15.72
N LYS A 101 7.83 -17.31 16.94
CA LYS A 101 8.84 -18.28 17.41
C LYS A 101 10.02 -18.37 16.43
N GLN A 102 10.21 -19.51 15.75
CA GLN A 102 11.29 -19.73 14.78
C GLN A 102 10.81 -19.61 13.32
N ASN A 103 9.53 -19.33 13.08
CA ASN A 103 8.97 -19.16 11.75
C ASN A 103 8.75 -17.66 11.49
N TRP A 104 8.79 -17.23 10.24
CA TRP A 104 8.52 -15.83 9.92
C TRP A 104 7.96 -15.65 8.52
N ILE A 105 7.31 -14.51 8.32
CA ILE A 105 6.95 -13.98 7.02
C ILE A 105 7.61 -12.62 6.86
N LYS A 106 8.16 -12.33 5.68
CA LYS A 106 8.83 -11.06 5.40
C LYS A 106 8.37 -10.49 4.07
N MET A 107 8.24 -9.17 4.02
CA MET A 107 8.01 -8.40 2.79
C MET A 107 9.19 -7.48 2.55
N TYR A 108 9.65 -7.43 1.31
CA TYR A 108 10.73 -6.54 0.90
C TYR A 108 10.68 -6.22 -0.59
N ASP A 109 11.24 -5.06 -0.93
CA ASP A 109 11.58 -4.73 -2.31
C ASP A 109 12.83 -5.50 -2.74
N LYS A 110 12.73 -6.21 -3.86
CA LYS A 110 13.83 -6.86 -4.56
C LYS A 110 14.08 -6.15 -5.90
N ALA A 111 15.24 -5.50 -5.98
CA ALA A 111 15.76 -4.85 -7.19
C ALA A 111 14.89 -3.70 -7.75
N GLY A 112 13.99 -3.11 -6.94
CA GLY A 112 13.18 -1.95 -7.31
C GLY A 112 12.02 -2.27 -8.25
N LEU A 113 11.78 -3.55 -8.58
CA LEU A 113 10.74 -3.98 -9.53
C LEU A 113 9.86 -5.11 -8.99
N VAL A 114 10.29 -5.78 -7.92
CA VAL A 114 9.58 -6.92 -7.35
C VAL A 114 9.31 -6.68 -5.88
N LEU A 115 8.03 -6.66 -5.51
CA LEU A 115 7.64 -6.79 -4.10
C LEU A 115 7.54 -8.28 -3.79
N ARG A 116 8.44 -8.77 -2.93
CA ARG A 116 8.47 -10.19 -2.54
C ARG A 116 7.90 -10.36 -1.15
N ILE A 117 6.98 -11.31 -1.04
CA ILE A 117 6.51 -11.85 0.24
C ILE A 117 7.02 -13.26 0.37
N GLU A 118 7.69 -13.54 1.47
CA GLU A 118 8.37 -14.81 1.69
C GLU A 118 8.06 -15.35 3.07
N THR A 119 7.51 -16.56 3.12
CA THR A 119 7.33 -17.32 4.34
C THR A 119 8.50 -18.29 4.52
N VAL A 120 9.05 -18.33 5.73
CA VAL A 120 10.13 -19.22 6.14
C VAL A 120 9.68 -20.09 7.31
N ILE A 121 9.85 -21.41 7.16
CA ILE A 121 9.52 -22.41 8.17
C ILE A 121 10.81 -23.10 8.65
N ASN A 122 11.15 -22.90 9.93
CA ASN A 122 12.26 -23.59 10.62
C ASN A 122 11.77 -24.59 11.67
N ALA A 123 10.63 -24.29 12.30
CA ALA A 123 9.95 -25.13 13.30
C ALA A 123 8.61 -25.62 12.72
N PRO A 124 8.62 -26.67 11.88
CA PRO A 124 7.41 -27.19 11.26
C PRO A 124 6.40 -27.77 12.24
N GLU A 125 6.83 -28.16 13.45
CA GLU A 125 5.98 -28.75 14.48
C GLU A 125 4.86 -27.79 14.94
N GLU A 126 5.03 -26.49 14.68
CA GLU A 126 4.01 -25.46 14.86
C GLU A 126 2.82 -25.61 13.88
N PHE A 127 2.98 -26.37 12.80
CA PHE A 127 1.95 -26.59 11.79
C PHE A 127 1.44 -28.04 11.83
N ARG A 128 0.33 -28.29 11.13
CA ARG A 128 -0.30 -29.61 11.09
C ARG A 128 -0.33 -30.20 9.68
N VAL A 129 -0.19 -31.52 9.61
CA VAL A 129 -0.38 -32.33 8.42
C VAL A 129 -1.36 -33.46 8.71
N ARG A 130 -2.28 -33.72 7.79
CA ARG A 130 -3.21 -34.84 7.88
C ARG A 130 -2.52 -36.07 7.32
N ARG A 131 -2.30 -37.08 8.15
CA ARG A 131 -1.70 -38.36 7.71
C ARG A 131 -2.22 -39.54 8.50
N ARG A 132 -2.04 -40.73 7.94
CA ARG A 132 -2.33 -41.98 8.66
C ARG A 132 -1.27 -42.21 9.73
N VAL A 133 -1.71 -42.42 10.96
CA VAL A 133 -0.86 -42.70 12.12
C VAL A 133 -1.34 -43.97 12.81
N ARG A 134 -0.42 -44.68 13.48
CA ARG A 134 -0.76 -45.81 14.34
C ARG A 134 -0.77 -45.36 15.79
N ARG A 135 -1.89 -45.54 16.49
CA ARG A 135 -2.04 -45.27 17.93
C ARG A 135 -2.73 -46.46 18.59
N ARG A 136 -2.17 -46.96 19.70
CA ARG A 136 -2.74 -48.10 20.46
C ARG A 136 -3.15 -49.27 19.53
N GLY A 137 -2.25 -49.69 18.65
CA GLY A 137 -2.49 -50.76 17.68
C GLY A 137 -3.30 -50.37 16.43
N CYS A 138 -4.17 -49.36 16.48
CA CYS A 138 -5.10 -48.98 15.40
C CYS A 138 -4.51 -47.95 14.42
N ARG A 139 -4.87 -48.04 13.12
CA ARG A 139 -4.51 -47.05 12.10
C ARG A 139 -5.61 -46.01 11.92
N LYS A 140 -5.35 -44.74 12.23
CA LYS A 140 -6.30 -43.62 12.08
C LYS A 140 -5.70 -42.49 11.25
N THR A 141 -6.53 -41.72 10.56
CA THR A 141 -6.09 -40.53 9.81
C THR A 141 -6.38 -39.29 10.63
N GLU A 142 -5.34 -38.60 11.09
CA GLU A 142 -5.44 -37.51 12.06
C GLU A 142 -4.57 -36.32 11.64
N TRP A 143 -4.91 -35.13 12.14
CA TRP A 143 -4.05 -33.94 12.05
C TRP A 143 -2.98 -34.00 13.13
N VAL A 144 -1.73 -34.18 12.71
CA VAL A 144 -0.58 -34.30 13.61
C VAL A 144 0.46 -33.21 13.31
N PRO A 145 1.38 -32.91 14.24
CA PRO A 145 2.44 -31.94 13.98
C PRO A 145 3.22 -32.31 12.72
N LEU A 146 3.45 -31.32 11.86
CA LEU A 146 4.29 -31.45 10.67
C LEU A 146 5.74 -31.72 11.10
N ARG A 147 6.46 -32.51 10.31
CA ARG A 147 7.83 -32.95 10.60
C ARG A 147 8.76 -32.47 9.51
N LYS A 148 10.07 -32.40 9.82
CA LYS A 148 11.13 -32.02 8.88
C LYS A 148 11.38 -32.99 7.72
N GLY A 149 10.60 -34.07 7.58
CA GLY A 149 10.83 -35.03 6.49
C GLY A 149 10.52 -34.45 5.11
N VAL A 150 11.41 -34.70 4.14
CA VAL A 150 11.24 -34.27 2.74
C VAL A 150 9.95 -34.76 2.08
N VAL A 151 9.37 -35.86 2.58
CA VAL A 151 8.06 -36.36 2.15
C VAL A 151 6.92 -35.35 2.37
N TYR A 152 7.12 -34.36 3.24
CA TYR A 152 6.13 -33.34 3.53
C TYR A 152 6.34 -32.02 2.78
N LEU A 153 7.29 -31.93 1.83
CA LEU A 153 7.54 -30.69 1.08
C LEU A 153 6.27 -30.11 0.43
N PHE A 154 5.34 -30.95 0.00
CA PHE A 154 4.03 -30.50 -0.50
C PHE A 154 3.28 -29.65 0.54
N ARG A 155 3.31 -30.05 1.82
CA ARG A 155 2.63 -29.38 2.91
C ARG A 155 3.33 -28.08 3.31
N TYR A 156 4.67 -28.05 3.25
CA TYR A 156 5.43 -26.81 3.41
C TYR A 156 5.01 -25.78 2.36
N ARG A 157 4.95 -26.18 1.08
CA ARG A 157 4.47 -25.32 -0.01
C ARG A 157 3.05 -24.79 0.26
N GLU A 158 2.12 -25.67 0.62
CA GLU A 158 0.73 -25.27 0.91
C GLU A 158 0.65 -24.23 2.03
N ILE A 159 1.34 -24.47 3.15
CA ILE A 159 1.35 -23.55 4.29
C ILE A 159 1.93 -22.21 3.87
N CYS A 160 3.09 -22.20 3.22
CA CYS A 160 3.71 -20.94 2.84
C CYS A 160 2.89 -20.16 1.81
N LEU A 161 2.31 -20.83 0.82
CA LEU A 161 1.47 -20.20 -0.18
C LEU A 161 0.26 -19.53 0.50
N GLN A 162 -0.43 -20.26 1.39
CA GLN A 162 -1.57 -19.71 2.13
C GLN A 162 -1.16 -18.55 3.05
N SER A 163 0.01 -18.62 3.68
CA SER A 163 0.54 -17.54 4.52
C SER A 163 0.82 -16.29 3.69
N ASN A 164 1.50 -16.43 2.55
CA ASN A 164 1.75 -15.33 1.63
C ASN A 164 0.44 -14.72 1.11
N SER A 165 -0.56 -15.55 0.75
CA SER A 165 -1.87 -15.08 0.29
C SER A 165 -2.65 -14.31 1.36
N ARG A 166 -2.66 -14.78 2.62
CA ARG A 166 -3.32 -14.05 3.72
C ARG A 166 -2.65 -12.71 3.98
N TYR A 167 -1.33 -12.67 3.96
CA TYR A 167 -0.57 -11.44 4.14
C TYR A 167 -0.82 -10.44 3.00
N LEU A 168 -0.82 -10.91 1.76
CA LEU A 168 -1.22 -10.10 0.59
C LEU A 168 -2.64 -9.55 0.71
N ALA A 169 -3.59 -10.38 1.13
CA ALA A 169 -4.97 -9.95 1.30
C ALA A 169 -5.11 -8.86 2.37
N ALA A 170 -4.35 -8.96 3.47
CA ALA A 170 -4.31 -7.93 4.50
C ALA A 170 -3.68 -6.63 3.98
N LEU A 171 -2.57 -6.72 3.23
CA LEU A 171 -1.95 -5.55 2.59
C LEU A 171 -2.87 -4.89 1.54
N ALA A 172 -3.70 -5.67 0.85
CA ALA A 172 -4.62 -5.16 -0.16
C ALA A 172 -5.77 -4.33 0.42
N GLN A 173 -5.98 -4.32 1.74
CA GLN A 173 -6.93 -3.43 2.41
C GLN A 173 -6.41 -1.99 2.53
N VAL A 174 -5.13 -1.75 2.23
CA VAL A 174 -4.55 -0.41 2.22
C VAL A 174 -4.96 0.28 0.93
N ASP A 175 -5.78 1.33 1.05
CA ASP A 175 -5.97 2.29 -0.04
C ASP A 175 -4.60 2.85 -0.42
N ASP A 176 -4.27 2.87 -1.71
CA ASP A 176 -3.04 3.51 -2.19
C ASP A 176 -3.27 5.03 -2.29
N PRO A 177 -2.67 5.88 -1.42
CA PRO A 177 -2.84 7.32 -1.57
C PRO A 177 -1.99 7.90 -2.72
N THR A 178 -1.31 7.09 -3.53
CA THR A 178 -0.39 7.58 -4.59
C THR A 178 -1.14 8.39 -5.62
N PRO A 179 -2.30 7.97 -6.14
CA PRO A 179 -3.09 8.79 -7.05
C PRO A 179 -3.56 10.10 -6.40
N ALA A 180 -3.87 10.08 -5.10
CA ALA A 180 -4.28 11.28 -4.36
C ALA A 180 -3.13 12.27 -4.19
N LEU A 181 -1.96 11.82 -3.74
CA LEU A 181 -0.77 12.67 -3.60
C LEU A 181 -0.26 13.18 -4.94
N ARG A 182 -0.19 12.33 -5.98
CA ARG A 182 0.16 12.79 -7.33
C ARG A 182 -0.84 13.82 -7.86
N GLY A 183 -2.13 13.64 -7.55
CA GLY A 183 -3.17 14.63 -7.86
C GLY A 183 -2.90 15.97 -7.17
N LEU A 184 -2.59 15.93 -5.88
CA LEU A 184 -2.21 17.10 -5.07
C LEU A 184 -0.97 17.80 -5.64
N ASP A 185 0.13 17.07 -5.84
CA ASP A 185 1.39 17.58 -6.39
C ASP A 185 1.18 18.20 -7.78
N SER A 186 0.31 17.59 -8.60
CA SER A 186 0.02 18.09 -9.94
C SER A 186 -0.67 19.46 -9.96
N ILE A 187 -1.26 19.91 -8.84
CA ILE A 187 -1.91 21.22 -8.73
C ILE A 187 -1.10 22.24 -7.94
N THR A 188 -0.10 21.82 -7.17
CA THR A 188 0.77 22.68 -6.35
C THR A 188 2.03 23.14 -7.06
N VAL A 189 2.32 22.61 -8.25
CA VAL A 189 3.45 23.03 -9.10
C VAL A 189 2.95 23.84 -10.32
N PRO A 190 3.64 24.93 -10.73
CA PRO A 190 3.29 25.68 -11.94
C PRO A 190 3.25 24.80 -13.20
N LYS A 191 2.28 25.05 -14.09
CA LYS A 191 2.14 24.32 -15.36
C LYS A 191 2.30 25.26 -16.56
N THR A 192 2.98 24.80 -17.59
CA THR A 192 3.10 25.51 -18.88
C THR A 192 2.34 24.71 -19.95
N PRO A 193 1.21 25.21 -20.47
CA PRO A 193 0.51 24.56 -21.58
C PRO A 193 1.32 24.69 -22.87
N ALA A 194 1.17 23.74 -23.79
CA ALA A 194 2.00 23.60 -25.00
C ALA A 194 2.21 24.90 -25.80
N ASN A 195 1.17 25.74 -25.92
CA ASN A 195 1.21 27.00 -26.67
C ASN A 195 0.83 28.20 -25.79
N GLY A 196 1.23 28.23 -24.52
CA GLY A 196 0.82 29.31 -23.63
C GLY A 196 1.84 29.68 -22.56
N ARG A 197 1.50 30.73 -21.81
CA ARG A 197 2.33 31.22 -20.71
C ARG A 197 2.21 30.30 -19.49
N PRO A 198 3.25 30.22 -18.64
CA PRO A 198 3.16 29.52 -17.37
C PRO A 198 1.97 30.00 -16.54
N VAL A 199 1.24 29.06 -15.97
CA VAL A 199 0.07 29.32 -15.14
C VAL A 199 0.42 29.01 -13.68
N LYS A 200 0.01 29.91 -12.79
CA LYS A 200 0.21 29.76 -11.34
C LYS A 200 -0.47 28.50 -10.81
N ALA A 201 0.24 27.80 -9.93
CA ALA A 201 -0.29 26.69 -9.14
C ALA A 201 -1.44 27.11 -8.22
N PHE A 202 -2.24 26.11 -7.83
CA PHE A 202 -3.20 26.24 -6.75
C PHE A 202 -2.54 25.92 -5.41
N ASN A 203 -2.97 26.60 -4.35
CA ASN A 203 -2.71 26.20 -2.98
C ASN A 203 -4.02 25.66 -2.37
N PRO A 204 -4.15 24.33 -2.22
CA PRO A 204 -5.36 23.67 -1.71
C PRO A 204 -5.83 24.14 -0.33
N VAL A 205 -4.92 24.62 0.52
CA VAL A 205 -5.26 25.07 1.88
C VAL A 205 -5.43 26.59 1.96
N ALA A 206 -5.02 27.33 0.92
CA ALA A 206 -5.19 28.77 0.89
C ALA A 206 -6.67 29.13 0.78
N ARG A 207 -7.10 30.06 1.64
CA ARG A 207 -8.49 30.51 1.73
C ARG A 207 -9.12 30.85 0.38
N LEU A 208 -8.40 31.59 -0.47
CA LEU A 208 -8.93 32.06 -1.75
C LEU A 208 -9.18 30.90 -2.73
N ASP A 209 -8.25 29.95 -2.81
CA ASP A 209 -8.40 28.79 -3.70
C ASP A 209 -9.47 27.84 -3.17
N SER A 210 -9.57 27.62 -1.86
CA SER A 210 -10.66 26.84 -1.27
C SER A 210 -12.03 27.48 -1.52
N GLN A 211 -12.16 28.81 -1.44
CA GLN A 211 -13.42 29.49 -1.77
C GLN A 211 -13.78 29.36 -3.25
N LEU A 212 -12.80 29.42 -4.15
CA LEU A 212 -13.00 29.14 -5.57
C LEU A 212 -13.46 27.68 -5.79
N PHE A 213 -12.84 26.71 -5.11
CA PHE A 213 -13.23 25.31 -5.18
C PHE A 213 -14.65 25.08 -4.64
N GLY A 214 -15.00 25.69 -3.52
CA GLY A 214 -16.37 25.64 -2.97
C GLY A 214 -17.40 26.22 -3.94
N ALA A 215 -17.09 27.33 -4.60
CA ALA A 215 -17.95 27.91 -5.63
C ALA A 215 -18.19 26.94 -6.80
N LEU A 216 -17.13 26.27 -7.28
CA LEU A 216 -17.20 25.31 -8.39
C LEU A 216 -17.93 24.00 -8.02
N MET A 217 -17.82 23.58 -6.76
CA MET A 217 -18.36 22.32 -6.24
C MET A 217 -19.84 22.40 -5.84
N SER A 218 -20.49 23.55 -6.05
CA SER A 218 -21.91 23.69 -5.74
C SER A 218 -22.79 22.79 -6.61
N GLY A 219 -23.78 22.13 -5.98
CA GLY A 219 -24.65 21.15 -6.63
C GLY A 219 -25.40 21.67 -7.87
N GLU A 220 -25.64 22.98 -7.97
CA GLU A 220 -26.29 23.61 -9.13
C GLU A 220 -25.47 23.46 -10.44
N HIS A 221 -24.16 23.20 -10.33
CA HIS A 221 -23.26 23.03 -11.48
C HIS A 221 -23.16 21.57 -11.96
N ALA A 222 -23.70 20.60 -11.21
CA ALA A 222 -23.56 19.18 -11.50
C ALA A 222 -24.39 18.71 -12.71
N LEU A 223 -25.57 19.31 -12.95
CA LEU A 223 -26.53 18.85 -13.96
C LEU A 223 -26.25 19.39 -15.37
N HIS A 224 -25.97 20.69 -15.49
CA HIS A 224 -25.82 21.36 -16.79
C HIS A 224 -24.49 22.11 -16.95
N GLY A 225 -23.55 21.92 -16.02
CA GLY A 225 -22.36 22.75 -15.94
C GLY A 225 -22.66 24.21 -15.65
N PHE A 226 -21.66 25.06 -15.82
CA PHE A 226 -21.72 26.48 -15.46
C PHE A 226 -21.03 27.36 -16.50
N THR A 227 -21.46 28.61 -16.60
CA THR A 227 -20.89 29.62 -17.48
C THR A 227 -19.94 30.55 -16.71
N ASN A 228 -19.21 31.40 -17.43
CA ASN A 228 -18.43 32.47 -16.81
C ASN A 228 -19.31 33.39 -15.95
N ARG A 229 -20.54 33.68 -16.41
CA ARG A 229 -21.50 34.50 -15.64
C ARG A 229 -21.86 33.83 -14.31
N ASP A 230 -22.24 32.56 -14.35
CA ASP A 230 -22.63 31.82 -13.14
C ASP A 230 -21.48 31.80 -12.11
N LEU A 231 -20.25 31.58 -12.58
CA LEU A 231 -19.07 31.60 -11.70
C LEU A 231 -18.78 33.00 -11.13
N ARG A 232 -18.97 34.08 -11.92
CA ARG A 232 -18.84 35.46 -11.41
C ARG A 232 -19.85 35.76 -10.33
N ASP A 233 -21.12 35.47 -10.59
CA ASP A 233 -22.22 35.72 -9.66
C ASP A 233 -22.01 34.95 -8.34
N LYS A 234 -21.38 33.77 -8.41
CA LYS A 234 -21.03 32.99 -7.22
C LYS A 234 -19.83 33.56 -6.47
N LEU A 235 -18.76 33.91 -7.18
CA LEU A 235 -17.55 34.45 -6.58
C LEU A 235 -17.77 35.82 -5.92
N GLN A 236 -18.74 36.62 -6.39
CA GLN A 236 -19.15 37.86 -5.73
C GLN A 236 -19.63 37.65 -4.29
N ARG A 237 -20.11 36.44 -3.94
CA ARG A 237 -20.52 36.08 -2.57
C ARG A 237 -19.37 35.54 -1.71
N THR A 238 -18.15 35.56 -2.23
CA THR A 238 -16.94 35.06 -1.55
C THR A 238 -15.94 36.19 -1.28
N ARG A 239 -14.78 35.88 -0.68
CA ARG A 239 -13.70 36.86 -0.50
C ARG A 239 -12.71 36.87 -1.65
N VAL A 240 -13.01 36.18 -2.76
CA VAL A 240 -12.21 36.26 -3.98
C VAL A 240 -12.43 37.62 -4.61
N HIS A 241 -11.40 38.46 -4.58
CA HIS A 241 -11.47 39.81 -5.14
C HIS A 241 -11.59 39.76 -6.66
N LEU A 242 -12.70 40.29 -7.18
CA LEU A 242 -12.92 40.51 -8.60
C LEU A 242 -13.02 42.02 -8.84
N SER A 243 -12.62 42.47 -10.04
CA SER A 243 -12.74 43.87 -10.43
C SER A 243 -14.21 44.29 -10.55
N ASP A 244 -14.53 45.51 -10.14
CA ASP A 244 -15.87 46.09 -10.27
C ASP A 244 -16.26 46.38 -11.73
N GLN A 245 -15.27 46.52 -12.62
CA GLN A 245 -15.52 46.76 -14.05
C GLN A 245 -15.95 45.47 -14.76
N PRO A 246 -17.14 45.40 -15.40
CA PRO A 246 -17.68 44.16 -15.96
C PRO A 246 -16.77 43.45 -16.98
N LYS A 247 -16.10 44.22 -17.86
CA LYS A 247 -15.17 43.67 -18.86
C LYS A 247 -13.95 43.03 -18.19
N THR A 248 -13.35 43.72 -17.22
CA THR A 248 -12.19 43.26 -16.47
C THR A 248 -12.54 42.04 -15.60
N GLN A 249 -13.71 42.06 -14.96
CA GLN A 249 -14.26 40.96 -14.18
C GLN A 249 -14.43 39.68 -15.02
N SER A 250 -15.03 39.81 -16.21
CA SER A 250 -15.21 38.70 -17.17
C SER A 250 -13.88 38.13 -17.65
N ALA A 251 -12.90 39.00 -17.93
CA ALA A 251 -11.55 38.59 -18.31
C ALA A 251 -10.82 37.87 -17.15
N GLN A 252 -10.96 38.33 -15.90
CA GLN A 252 -10.39 37.67 -14.72
C GLN A 252 -10.94 36.25 -14.55
N VAL A 253 -12.27 36.08 -14.64
CA VAL A 253 -12.88 34.75 -14.52
C VAL A 253 -12.53 33.85 -15.71
N SER A 254 -12.39 34.41 -16.91
CA SER A 254 -11.90 33.65 -18.07
C SER A 254 -10.48 33.12 -17.85
N ARG A 255 -9.59 33.92 -17.24
CA ARG A 255 -8.25 33.48 -16.85
C ARG A 255 -8.28 32.40 -15.76
N LEU A 256 -9.18 32.51 -14.78
CA LEU A 256 -9.39 31.47 -13.76
C LEU A 256 -9.86 30.15 -14.38
N LEU A 257 -10.85 30.20 -15.29
CA LEU A 257 -11.35 29.03 -16.02
C LEU A 257 -10.25 28.38 -16.86
N HIS A 258 -9.47 29.19 -17.57
CA HIS A 258 -8.32 28.70 -18.32
C HIS A 258 -7.32 27.98 -17.40
N ARG A 259 -6.97 28.59 -16.26
CA ARG A 259 -6.09 27.97 -15.27
C ARG A 259 -6.67 26.64 -14.74
N LEU A 260 -7.93 26.62 -14.30
CA LEU A 260 -8.61 25.39 -13.87
C LEU A 260 -8.58 24.30 -14.96
N HIS A 261 -8.71 24.70 -16.23
CA HIS A 261 -8.69 23.79 -17.36
C HIS A 261 -7.29 23.22 -17.64
N VAL A 262 -6.24 24.05 -17.58
CA VAL A 262 -4.83 23.61 -17.72
C VAL A 262 -4.47 22.59 -16.64
N TYR A 263 -5.01 22.74 -15.43
CA TYR A 263 -4.84 21.76 -14.36
C TYR A 263 -5.79 20.55 -14.45
N GLY A 264 -6.68 20.51 -15.45
CA GLY A 264 -7.62 19.42 -15.67
C GLY A 264 -8.74 19.35 -14.64
N LEU A 265 -8.95 20.41 -13.83
CA LEU A 265 -10.00 20.46 -12.79
C LEU A 265 -11.37 20.74 -13.41
N VAL A 266 -11.41 21.45 -14.53
CA VAL A 266 -12.63 21.71 -15.31
C VAL A 266 -12.41 21.37 -16.78
N ALA A 267 -13.50 21.07 -17.48
CA ALA A 267 -13.50 20.81 -18.91
C ALA A 267 -14.59 21.65 -19.60
N LYS A 268 -14.27 22.18 -20.78
CA LYS A 268 -15.24 22.90 -21.61
C LYS A 268 -16.21 21.91 -22.24
N ILE A 269 -17.50 22.23 -22.23
CA ILE A 269 -18.54 21.43 -22.89
C ILE A 269 -18.56 21.82 -24.38
N PRO A 270 -18.39 20.87 -25.32
CA PRO A 270 -18.37 21.15 -26.76
C PRO A 270 -19.60 21.92 -27.23
N ARG A 271 -19.41 22.80 -28.22
CA ARG A 271 -20.48 23.63 -28.82
C ARG A 271 -21.27 24.47 -27.81
N SER A 272 -20.69 24.79 -26.66
CA SER A 272 -21.33 25.62 -25.63
C SER A 272 -20.35 26.61 -24.98
N ARG A 273 -20.90 27.57 -24.24
CA ARG A 273 -20.14 28.47 -23.35
C ARG A 273 -19.98 27.90 -21.93
N ARG A 274 -20.36 26.64 -21.72
CA ARG A 274 -20.42 26.00 -20.41
C ARG A 274 -19.17 25.18 -20.12
N TRP A 275 -18.89 25.05 -18.84
CA TRP A 275 -17.82 24.28 -18.24
C TRP A 275 -18.43 23.26 -17.28
N ARG A 276 -17.73 22.14 -17.08
CA ARG A 276 -18.07 21.15 -16.06
C ARG A 276 -16.84 20.84 -15.24
N VAL A 277 -17.05 20.51 -13.96
CA VAL A 277 -16.01 19.95 -13.12
C VAL A 277 -15.65 18.56 -13.65
N SER A 278 -14.37 18.26 -13.79
CA SER A 278 -13.92 16.94 -14.24
C SER A 278 -13.95 15.95 -13.07
N ALA A 279 -13.90 14.64 -13.32
CA ALA A 279 -13.77 13.65 -12.25
C ALA A 279 -12.52 13.87 -11.38
N SER A 280 -11.42 14.35 -11.97
CA SER A 280 -10.22 14.74 -11.21
C SER A 280 -10.47 15.98 -10.37
N GLY A 281 -11.15 16.98 -10.95
CA GLY A 281 -11.59 18.19 -10.27
C GLY A 281 -12.43 17.90 -9.04
N TYR A 282 -13.43 17.02 -9.17
CA TYR A 282 -14.26 16.59 -8.04
C TYR A 282 -13.41 16.04 -6.90
N ARG A 283 -12.53 15.07 -7.17
CA ARG A 283 -11.68 14.45 -6.15
C ARG A 283 -10.74 15.43 -5.47
N ILE A 284 -10.04 16.26 -6.25
CA ILE A 284 -9.02 17.18 -5.72
C ILE A 284 -9.67 18.32 -4.94
N MET A 285 -10.71 18.94 -5.50
CA MET A 285 -11.39 20.07 -4.87
C MET A 285 -12.16 19.63 -3.61
N SER A 286 -12.82 18.47 -3.62
CA SER A 286 -13.50 17.95 -2.42
C SER A 286 -12.50 17.61 -1.31
N ALA A 287 -11.40 16.93 -1.64
CA ALA A 287 -10.35 16.61 -0.67
C ALA A 287 -9.71 17.87 -0.08
N SER A 288 -9.48 18.90 -0.92
CA SER A 288 -8.97 20.20 -0.49
C SER A 288 -9.91 20.90 0.49
N LEU A 289 -11.22 20.91 0.21
CA LEU A 289 -12.24 21.50 1.10
C LEU A 289 -12.31 20.74 2.43
N GLN A 290 -12.40 19.41 2.40
CA GLN A 290 -12.43 18.57 3.60
C GLN A 290 -11.16 18.71 4.44
N LEU A 291 -9.99 18.75 3.80
CA LEU A 291 -8.71 18.95 4.47
C LEU A 291 -8.71 20.26 5.25
N ARG A 292 -9.14 21.36 4.63
CA ARG A 292 -9.11 22.69 5.25
C ARG A 292 -10.17 22.87 6.34
N GLU A 293 -11.39 22.39 6.10
CA GLU A 293 -12.54 22.71 6.95
C GLU A 293 -12.80 21.68 8.05
N LEU A 294 -12.42 20.41 7.84
CA LEU A 294 -12.70 19.32 8.77
C LEU A 294 -11.42 18.75 9.39
N HIS A 295 -10.46 18.34 8.56
CA HIS A 295 -9.30 17.58 9.06
C HIS A 295 -8.25 18.48 9.71
N PHE A 296 -7.94 19.64 9.13
CA PHE A 296 -6.93 20.54 9.69
C PHE A 296 -7.28 21.03 11.11
N PRO A 297 -8.52 21.48 11.40
CA PRO A 297 -8.91 21.80 12.78
C PRO A 297 -8.79 20.63 13.76
N SER A 298 -9.18 19.42 13.34
CA SER A 298 -9.05 18.21 14.16
C SER A 298 -7.59 17.89 14.47
N LEU A 299 -6.73 17.85 13.44
CA LEU A 299 -5.30 17.58 13.58
C LEU A 299 -4.61 18.64 14.46
N HIS A 300 -5.00 19.91 14.32
CA HIS A 300 -4.50 20.99 15.17
C HIS A 300 -4.91 20.80 16.64
N ALA A 301 -6.15 20.41 16.91
CA ALA A 301 -6.63 20.13 18.26
C ALA A 301 -5.92 18.93 18.90
N ASP A 302 -5.64 17.88 18.13
CA ASP A 302 -4.91 16.70 18.61
C ASP A 302 -3.43 17.00 18.88
N ALA A 303 -2.78 17.79 18.01
CA ALA A 303 -1.42 18.26 18.25
C ALA A 303 -1.32 19.13 19.51
N ALA A 304 -2.34 19.97 19.78
CA ALA A 304 -2.39 20.79 20.99
C ALA A 304 -2.59 19.98 22.29
N LYS A 305 -3.13 18.76 22.22
CA LYS A 305 -3.25 17.85 23.38
C LYS A 305 -1.97 17.06 23.64
N ALA A 306 -1.12 16.91 22.63
CA ALA A 306 0.14 16.19 22.69
C ALA A 306 1.33 17.09 23.09
N ALA A 307 1.13 18.41 23.09
CA ALA A 307 2.06 19.43 23.56
C ALA A 307 1.77 19.77 25.04
#